data_AF-A0A285PJ33-F1
#
_entry.id   AF-A0A285PJ33-F1
#
_cell.length_a   1.000
_cell.length_b   1.000
_cell.length_c   1.000
_cell.angle_alpha   90.00
_cell.angle_beta   90.00
_cell.angle_gamma   90.00
#
_symmetry.space_group_name_H-M   'P 1'
#
loop_
_entity.id
_entity.type
_entity.pdbx_description
1 polymer ?
#
loop_
_entity_poly.entity_id
_entity_poly.type
_entity_poly.pdbx_seq_one_letter_code
_entity_poly.pdbx_strand_id
1 'polypeptide(L)'
;MADGASLNVSKARKKISGLRNLSTSLDAKLDAASQKNSEEFVETARRYTPRDTGNLAQSLVALKDPKDSIWGIYGDFYWFFVENGTAPGVRGQKTRNAKGNSRTARRTHPGSRPRPFIFTTYRILKERFHGRYRRAINKAIKEVIG
;
A
#
# COMPACT_ATOMS: atom_id res chain seq x y z
N MET A 1 -3.68 17.27 53.01
CA MET A 1 -3.18 18.40 52.20
C MET A 1 -3.25 17.97 50.75
N ALA A 2 -4.23 18.45 50.00
CA ALA A 2 -4.32 18.20 48.57
C ALA A 2 -3.50 19.29 47.87
N ASP A 3 -2.38 18.92 47.25
CA ASP A 3 -1.58 19.83 46.45
C ASP A 3 -2.45 20.41 45.32
N GLY A 4 -2.81 21.68 45.46
CA GLY A 4 -3.58 22.42 44.49
C GLY A 4 -2.73 22.70 43.25
N ALA A 5 -2.70 21.76 42.31
CA ALA A 5 -2.16 22.00 40.99
C ALA A 5 -2.97 23.13 40.31
N SER A 6 -2.39 24.33 40.24
CA SER A 6 -2.98 25.46 39.52
C SER A 6 -2.93 25.18 38.02
N LEU A 7 -3.98 24.52 37.52
CA LEU A 7 -4.20 24.32 36.10
C LEU A 7 -4.35 25.70 35.45
N ASN A 8 -3.32 26.12 34.71
CA ASN A 8 -3.38 27.33 33.91
C ASN A 8 -4.41 27.09 32.78
N VAL A 9 -5.64 27.56 32.99
CA VAL A 9 -6.81 27.33 32.13
C VAL A 9 -6.54 27.77 30.69
N SER A 10 -5.72 28.81 30.49
CA SER A 10 -5.26 29.25 29.15
C SER A 10 -4.42 28.17 28.46
N LYS A 11 -3.43 27.59 29.15
CA LYS A 11 -2.63 26.47 28.61
C LYS A 11 -3.49 25.24 28.32
N ALA A 12 -4.47 24.94 29.18
CA ALA A 12 -5.40 23.83 28.99
C ALA A 12 -6.30 24.04 27.75
N ARG A 13 -6.86 25.24 27.57
CA ARG A 13 -7.67 25.60 26.38
C ARG A 13 -6.84 25.51 25.09
N LYS A 14 -5.59 25.99 25.10
CA LYS A 14 -4.68 25.89 23.96
C LYS A 14 -4.42 24.43 23.57
N LYS A 15 -4.17 23.54 24.54
CA LYS A 15 -4.00 22.09 24.30
C LYS A 15 -5.28 21.44 23.76
N ILE A 16 -6.45 21.77 24.31
CA ILE A 16 -7.74 21.25 23.83
C ILE A 16 -8.01 21.68 22.39
N SER A 17 -7.72 22.94 22.05
CA SER A 17 -7.82 23.43 20.67
C SER A 17 -6.86 22.73 19.73
N GLY A 18 -5.61 22.48 20.16
CA GLY A 18 -4.65 21.72 19.39
C GLY A 18 -5.11 20.30 19.10
N LEU A 19 -5.67 19.61 20.10
CA LEU A 19 -6.21 18.25 19.95
C LEU A 19 -7.35 18.17 18.93
N ARG A 20 -8.17 19.23 18.82
CA ARG A 20 -9.23 19.31 17.80
C ARG A 20 -8.67 19.42 16.38
N ASN A 21 -7.52 20.08 16.20
CA ASN A 21 -6.86 20.23 14.90
C ASN A 21 -5.93 19.06 14.55
N LEU A 22 -5.69 18.14 15.50
CA LEU A 22 -4.80 17.01 15.32
C LEU A 22 -5.27 16.08 14.19
N SER A 23 -6.57 15.81 14.09
CA SER A 23 -7.12 14.94 13.04
C SER A 23 -6.80 15.50 11.65
N THR A 24 -7.12 16.76 11.39
CA THR A 24 -6.88 17.39 10.09
C THR A 24 -5.39 17.48 9.72
N SER A 25 -4.51 17.84 10.68
CA SER A 25 -3.06 17.87 10.44
C SER A 25 -2.48 16.47 10.23
N LEU A 26 -3.01 15.48 10.96
CA LEU A 26 -2.62 14.07 10.82
C LEU A 26 -3.02 13.53 9.45
N ASP A 27 -4.27 13.73 9.04
CA ASP A 27 -4.80 13.26 7.76
C ASP A 27 -3.99 13.83 6.59
N ALA A 28 -3.74 15.14 6.58
CA ALA A 28 -2.92 15.78 5.54
C ALA A 28 -1.49 15.21 5.47
N LYS A 29 -0.87 14.93 6.61
CA LYS A 29 0.50 14.37 6.68
C LYS A 29 0.53 12.90 6.31
N LEU A 30 -0.49 12.13 6.69
CA LEU A 30 -0.63 10.73 6.31
C LEU A 30 -0.90 10.61 4.80
N ASP A 31 -1.76 11.47 4.24
CA ASP A 31 -2.02 11.52 2.80
C ASP A 31 -0.76 11.81 2.01
N ALA A 32 0.00 12.83 2.39
CA ALA A 32 1.28 13.16 1.74
C ALA A 32 2.32 12.02 1.86
N ALA A 33 2.37 11.34 3.01
CA ALA A 33 3.24 10.19 3.20
C ALA A 33 2.79 8.99 2.34
N SER A 34 1.49 8.76 2.25
CA SER A 34 0.87 7.68 1.48
C SER A 34 1.09 7.87 -0.02
N GLN A 35 0.87 9.07 -0.53
CA GLN A 35 1.17 9.45 -1.91
C GLN A 35 2.62 9.13 -2.28
N LYS A 36 3.57 9.64 -1.48
CA LYS A 36 5.00 9.46 -1.72
C LYS A 36 5.44 8.00 -1.65
N ASN A 37 4.79 7.21 -0.78
CA ASN A 37 5.04 5.78 -0.70
C ASN A 37 4.57 5.06 -1.98
N SER A 38 3.35 5.36 -2.44
CA SER A 38 2.77 4.75 -3.62
C SER A 38 3.56 5.11 -4.89
N GLU A 39 3.98 6.37 -5.04
CA GLU A 39 4.84 6.81 -6.16
C GLU A 39 6.17 6.06 -6.19
N GLU A 40 6.88 6.00 -5.06
CA GLU A 40 8.15 5.27 -4.96
C GLU A 40 7.97 3.77 -5.16
N PHE A 41 6.85 3.21 -4.68
CA PHE A 41 6.52 1.81 -4.90
C PHE A 41 6.39 1.53 -6.39
N VAL A 42 5.61 2.33 -7.10
CA VAL A 42 5.40 2.18 -8.55
C VAL A 42 6.71 2.31 -9.29
N GLU A 43 7.52 3.32 -8.96
CA GLU A 43 8.83 3.50 -9.57
C GLU A 43 9.73 2.27 -9.37
N THR A 44 9.78 1.74 -8.15
CA THR A 44 10.61 0.58 -7.82
C THR A 44 10.06 -0.69 -8.47
N ALA A 45 8.74 -0.89 -8.42
CA ALA A 45 8.08 -2.02 -9.05
C ALA A 45 8.34 -2.05 -10.55
N ARG A 46 8.24 -0.91 -11.25
CA ARG A 46 8.56 -0.74 -12.68
C ARG A 46 9.99 -1.14 -13.05
N ARG A 47 10.94 -1.02 -12.10
CA ARG A 47 12.33 -1.45 -12.32
C ARG A 47 12.48 -2.96 -12.24
N TYR A 48 11.74 -3.61 -11.35
CA TYR A 48 11.77 -5.06 -11.15
C TYR A 48 10.78 -5.82 -12.05
N THR A 49 9.81 -5.15 -12.66
CA THR A 49 8.85 -5.77 -13.56
C THR A 49 9.58 -6.42 -14.74
N PRO A 50 9.29 -7.69 -15.07
CA PRO A 50 9.81 -8.34 -16.26
C PRO A 50 9.44 -7.55 -17.53
N ARG A 51 10.45 -7.26 -18.36
CA ARG A 51 10.27 -6.50 -19.61
C ARG A 51 10.32 -7.44 -20.79
N ASP A 52 9.15 -7.96 -21.18
CA ASP A 52 8.98 -8.57 -22.50
C ASP A 52 8.63 -7.48 -23.52
N THR A 53 7.47 -6.81 -23.34
CA THR A 53 7.06 -5.63 -24.15
C THR A 53 7.10 -4.31 -23.38
N GLY A 54 7.21 -4.36 -22.05
CA GLY A 54 7.19 -3.17 -21.17
C GLY A 54 5.79 -2.66 -20.79
N ASN A 55 4.72 -3.14 -21.44
CA ASN A 55 3.34 -2.71 -21.17
C ASN A 55 2.95 -2.88 -19.69
N LEU A 56 3.35 -4.00 -19.07
CA LEU A 56 3.08 -4.26 -17.65
C LEU A 56 3.70 -3.20 -16.74
N ALA A 57 4.94 -2.80 -17.02
CA ALA A 57 5.61 -1.79 -16.22
C ALA A 57 4.91 -0.44 -16.40
N GLN A 58 4.53 -0.09 -17.63
CA GLN A 58 3.86 1.17 -17.93
C GLN A 58 2.46 1.26 -17.30
N SER A 59 1.74 0.15 -17.17
CA SER A 59 0.40 0.14 -16.56
C SER A 59 0.40 0.29 -15.04
N LEU A 60 1.53 0.06 -14.37
CA LEU A 60 1.65 0.31 -12.93
C LEU A 60 1.56 1.81 -12.64
N VAL A 61 0.55 2.24 -11.90
CA VAL A 61 0.30 3.65 -11.57
C VAL A 61 -0.10 3.81 -10.11
N ALA A 62 0.30 4.93 -9.51
CA ALA A 62 -0.12 5.32 -8.17
C ALA A 62 -1.36 6.18 -8.32
N LEU A 63 -2.48 5.75 -7.76
CA LEU A 63 -3.74 6.49 -7.83
C LEU A 63 -4.36 6.57 -6.44
N LYS A 64 -5.05 7.68 -6.19
CA LYS A 64 -5.90 7.84 -5.02
C LYS A 64 -7.27 7.25 -5.34
N ASP A 65 -7.74 6.30 -4.54
CA ASP A 65 -9.06 5.72 -4.72
C ASP A 65 -10.13 6.81 -4.46
N PRO A 66 -11.05 7.05 -5.41
CA PRO A 66 -12.10 8.05 -5.22
C PRO A 66 -13.08 7.73 -4.09
N LYS A 67 -13.20 6.45 -3.66
CA LYS A 67 -14.14 6.06 -2.60
C LYS A 67 -13.52 6.20 -1.22
N ASP A 68 -12.35 5.60 -1.02
CA ASP A 68 -11.74 5.51 0.30
C ASP A 68 -10.71 6.61 0.56
N SER A 69 -10.39 7.44 -0.44
CA SER A 69 -9.33 8.47 -0.38
C SER A 69 -7.95 7.91 0.00
N ILE A 70 -7.73 6.61 -0.21
CA ILE A 70 -6.46 5.93 0.08
C ILE A 70 -5.63 5.88 -1.20
N TRP A 71 -4.32 6.13 -1.09
CA TRP A 71 -3.40 5.89 -2.18
C TRP A 71 -3.11 4.40 -2.34
N GLY A 72 -3.32 3.90 -3.55
CA GLY A 72 -3.05 2.52 -3.94
C GLY A 72 -2.15 2.42 -5.16
N ILE A 73 -1.66 1.21 -5.40
CA ILE A 73 -0.96 0.85 -6.65
C ILE A 73 -1.94 0.09 -7.53
N TYR A 74 -2.14 0.56 -8.74
CA TYR A 74 -3.01 -0.04 -9.74
C TYR A 74 -2.17 -0.48 -10.92
N GLY A 75 -2.64 -1.48 -11.66
CA GLY A 75 -1.98 -1.99 -12.85
C GLY A 75 -2.86 -2.98 -13.58
N ASP A 76 -2.40 -3.41 -14.76
CA ASP A 76 -3.18 -4.34 -15.57
C ASP A 76 -3.46 -5.64 -14.83
N PHE A 77 -4.69 -6.14 -14.93
CA PHE A 77 -5.18 -7.37 -14.30
C PHE A 77 -4.20 -8.56 -14.34
N TYR A 78 -3.41 -8.68 -15.41
CA TYR A 78 -2.52 -9.82 -15.58
C TYR A 78 -1.25 -9.78 -14.70
N TRP A 79 -0.98 -8.68 -14.00
CA TRP A 79 0.16 -8.55 -13.07
C TRP A 79 0.20 -9.69 -12.05
N PHE A 80 -0.97 -10.11 -11.56
CA PHE A 80 -1.10 -11.17 -10.56
C PHE A 80 -0.60 -12.53 -11.08
N PHE A 81 -0.85 -12.83 -12.36
CA PHE A 81 -0.40 -14.08 -12.99
C PHE A 81 1.10 -14.05 -13.27
N VAL A 82 1.67 -12.89 -13.56
CA VAL A 82 3.12 -12.76 -13.72
C VAL A 82 3.82 -12.94 -12.37
N GLU A 83 3.30 -12.31 -11.32
CA GLU A 83 3.84 -12.41 -9.96
C GLU A 83 3.85 -13.85 -9.44
N ASN A 84 2.75 -14.57 -9.60
CA ASN A 84 2.56 -15.91 -9.01
C ASN A 84 2.76 -17.06 -9.99
N GLY A 85 2.93 -16.77 -11.28
CA GLY A 85 2.95 -17.77 -12.33
C GLY A 85 1.58 -18.38 -12.60
N THR A 86 1.55 -19.31 -13.56
CA THR A 86 0.35 -20.07 -13.92
C THR A 86 0.65 -21.55 -13.98
N ALA A 87 -0.22 -22.37 -13.41
CA ALA A 87 -0.13 -23.83 -13.52
C ALA A 87 -0.34 -24.26 -14.98
N PRO A 88 0.36 -25.29 -15.49
CA PRO A 88 0.05 -25.88 -16.78
C PRO A 88 -1.37 -26.43 -16.83
N GLY A 89 -1.95 -26.47 -18.02
CA GLY A 89 -3.25 -27.09 -18.25
C GLY A 89 -3.29 -27.74 -19.63
N VAL A 90 -3.90 -28.92 -19.72
CA VAL A 90 -4.22 -29.56 -20.99
C VAL A 90 -5.73 -29.44 -21.23
N ARG A 91 -6.15 -29.04 -22.42
CA ARG A 91 -7.57 -28.87 -22.75
C ARG A 91 -8.37 -30.14 -22.40
N GLY A 92 -9.46 -29.97 -21.65
CA GLY A 92 -10.31 -31.08 -21.21
C GLY A 92 -9.86 -31.75 -19.92
N GLN A 93 -8.63 -31.50 -19.44
CA GLN A 93 -8.16 -32.02 -18.16
C GLN A 93 -8.88 -31.32 -17.00
N LYS A 94 -9.34 -32.10 -16.02
CA LYS A 94 -9.90 -31.57 -14.77
C LYS A 94 -8.76 -31.34 -13.77
N THR A 95 -8.66 -30.12 -13.25
CA THR A 95 -7.78 -29.79 -12.13
C THR A 95 -8.63 -29.55 -10.90
N ARG A 96 -8.28 -30.18 -9.77
CA ARG A 96 -8.96 -30.03 -8.49
C ARG A 96 -8.19 -29.04 -7.61
N ASN A 97 -8.89 -28.09 -6.98
CA ASN A 97 -8.27 -27.21 -5.98
C ASN A 97 -8.23 -27.88 -4.60
N ALA A 98 -7.50 -27.29 -3.65
CA ALA A 98 -7.38 -27.79 -2.28
C ALA A 98 -8.72 -27.86 -1.53
N LYS A 99 -9.74 -27.11 -1.99
CA LYS A 99 -11.10 -27.11 -1.44
C LYS A 99 -12.02 -28.14 -2.09
N GLY A 100 -11.49 -28.99 -2.98
CA GLY A 100 -12.24 -30.05 -3.64
C GLY A 100 -12.99 -29.64 -4.92
N ASN A 101 -13.04 -28.35 -5.26
CA ASN A 101 -13.68 -27.85 -6.48
C ASN A 101 -12.85 -28.23 -7.70
N SER A 102 -13.51 -28.66 -8.77
CA SER A 102 -12.86 -28.99 -10.04
C SER A 102 -13.11 -27.91 -11.09
N ARG A 103 -12.08 -27.60 -11.88
CA ARG A 103 -12.23 -26.83 -13.13
C ARG A 103 -11.72 -27.66 -14.29
N THR A 104 -12.38 -27.57 -15.43
CA THR A 104 -11.88 -28.13 -16.69
C THR A 104 -11.06 -27.06 -17.40
N ALA A 105 -9.82 -27.37 -17.76
CA ALA A 105 -8.98 -26.47 -18.53
C ALA A 105 -9.59 -26.26 -19.94
N ARG A 106 -9.85 -24.99 -20.29
CA ARG A 106 -10.45 -24.62 -21.58
C ARG A 106 -9.45 -24.65 -22.74
N ARG A 107 -8.17 -24.45 -22.45
CA ARG A 107 -7.08 -24.39 -23.44
C ARG A 107 -5.86 -25.14 -22.92
N THR A 108 -5.04 -25.65 -23.84
CA THR A 108 -3.74 -26.23 -23.51
C THR A 108 -2.71 -25.12 -23.40
N HIS A 109 -1.98 -25.05 -22.29
CA HIS A 109 -0.84 -24.15 -22.11
C HIS A 109 0.21 -24.77 -21.16
N PRO A 110 1.50 -24.50 -21.37
CA PRO A 110 2.59 -25.08 -20.57
C PRO A 110 2.71 -24.47 -19.15
N GLY A 111 1.88 -23.47 -18.84
CA GLY A 111 2.02 -22.69 -17.61
C GLY A 111 3.16 -21.67 -17.71
N SER A 112 3.38 -20.92 -16.64
CA SER A 112 4.46 -19.94 -16.55
C SER A 112 5.05 -19.95 -15.15
N ARG A 113 6.38 -19.79 -15.06
CA ARG A 113 7.05 -19.67 -13.76
C ARG A 113 6.74 -18.31 -13.13
N PRO A 114 6.61 -18.24 -11.78
CA PRO A 114 6.47 -16.98 -11.08
C PRO A 114 7.64 -16.05 -11.36
N ARG A 115 7.36 -14.77 -11.59
CA ARG A 115 8.35 -13.71 -11.72
C ARG A 115 8.00 -12.61 -10.72
N PRO A 116 8.42 -12.71 -9.45
CA PRO A 116 7.97 -11.80 -8.40
C PRO A 116 8.65 -10.43 -8.49
N PHE A 117 7.85 -9.38 -8.58
CA PHE A 117 8.29 -7.98 -8.64
C PHE A 117 7.51 -7.08 -7.67
N ILE A 118 6.23 -7.35 -7.41
CA ILE A 118 5.41 -6.56 -6.48
C ILE A 118 5.78 -6.89 -5.03
N PHE A 119 5.76 -8.17 -4.65
CA PHE A 119 6.02 -8.55 -3.25
C PHE A 119 7.48 -8.36 -2.86
N THR A 120 8.40 -8.50 -3.81
CA THR A 120 9.82 -8.17 -3.63
C THR A 120 10.01 -6.67 -3.40
N THR A 121 9.38 -5.83 -4.22
CA THR A 121 9.37 -4.37 -4.03
C THR A 121 8.78 -3.98 -2.67
N TYR A 122 7.64 -4.58 -2.29
CA TYR A 122 7.04 -4.35 -0.97
C TYR A 122 8.00 -4.68 0.16
N ARG A 123 8.64 -5.86 0.14
CA ARG A 123 9.58 -6.27 1.20
C ARG A 123 10.75 -5.30 1.35
N ILE A 124 11.27 -4.78 0.23
CA ILE A 124 12.37 -3.81 0.24
C ILE A 124 11.91 -2.47 0.84
N LEU A 125 10.73 -1.99 0.48
CA LEU A 125 10.26 -0.65 0.84
C LEU A 125 9.48 -0.59 2.16
N LYS A 126 9.00 -1.72 2.67
CA LYS A 126 8.11 -1.81 3.85
C LYS A 126 8.62 -0.99 5.04
N GLU A 127 9.88 -1.19 5.44
CA GLU A 127 10.46 -0.48 6.59
C GLU A 127 10.58 1.02 6.34
N ARG A 128 10.89 1.40 5.09
CA ARG A 128 10.97 2.81 4.70
C ARG A 128 9.61 3.50 4.77
N PHE A 129 8.55 2.81 4.34
CA PHE A 129 7.17 3.30 4.40
C PHE A 129 6.69 3.45 5.83
N HIS A 130 6.91 2.44 6.68
CA HIS A 130 6.63 2.52 8.11
C HIS A 130 7.36 3.69 8.77
N GLY A 131 8.64 3.90 8.44
CA GLY A 131 9.40 5.04 8.92
C GLY A 131 8.81 6.39 8.51
N ARG A 132 8.28 6.51 7.29
CA ARG A 132 7.62 7.74 6.83
C ARG A 132 6.32 8.00 7.57
N TYR A 133 5.48 6.98 7.76
CA TYR A 133 4.24 7.13 8.54
C TYR A 133 4.52 7.56 9.98
N ARG A 134 5.49 6.91 10.65
CA ARG A 134 5.90 7.30 12.01
C ARG A 134 6.38 8.75 12.08
N ARG A 135 7.17 9.20 11.10
CA ARG A 135 7.62 10.60 11.03
C ARG A 135 6.46 11.57 10.77
N ALA A 136 5.51 11.21 9.91
CA ALA A 136 4.31 12.00 9.64
C ALA A 136 3.46 12.18 10.91
N ILE A 137 3.21 11.09 11.63
CA ILE A 137 2.50 11.08 12.93
C ILE A 137 3.24 11.96 13.93
N ASN A 138 4.54 11.76 14.12
CA ASN A 138 5.33 12.55 15.06
C ASN A 138 5.35 14.04 14.71
N LYS A 139 5.37 14.38 13.41
CA LYS A 139 5.27 15.77 12.96
C LYS A 139 3.88 16.35 13.21
N ALA A 140 2.81 15.57 13.06
CA ALA A 140 1.44 15.98 13.42
C ALA A 140 1.32 16.31 14.91
N ILE A 141 1.82 15.39 15.75
CA ILE A 141 1.81 15.55 17.21
C ILE A 141 2.62 16.78 17.64
N LYS A 142 3.81 16.98 17.08
CA LYS A 142 4.67 18.14 17.41
C LYS A 142 4.04 19.48 17.05
N GLU A 143 3.30 19.56 15.95
CA GLU A 143 2.63 20.79 15.53
C GLU A 143 1.44 21.17 16.44
N VAL A 144 0.86 20.17 17.11
CA VAL A 144 -0.28 20.35 18.01
C VAL A 144 0.14 20.61 19.45
N ILE A 145 1.16 19.90 19.93
CA ILE A 145 1.58 19.92 21.34
C ILE A 145 2.74 20.89 21.58
N GLY A 146 3.65 21.03 20.62
CA GLY A 146 4.77 21.97 20.66
C GLY A 146 4.31 23.40 20.41
#